data_AF-A0A3D5SV23-F1
#
_entry.id   AF-A0A3D5SV23-F1
#
_cell.length_a   1.000
_cell.length_b   1.000
_cell.length_c   1.000
_cell.angle_alpha   90.00
_cell.angle_beta   90.00
_cell.angle_gamma   90.00
#
_symmetry.space_group_name_H-M   'P 1'
#
loop_
_entity.id
_entity.type
_entity.pdbx_description
1 polymer ?
#
loop_
_entity_poly.entity_id
_entity_poly.type
_entity_poly.pdbx_seq_one_letter_code
_entity_poly.pdbx_strand_id
1 'polypeptide(L)'
;DPRAQVHDAVILATAPQAAARLLAGLSEAAPAIAIVDRFAYHPIATCYLQYPAGVELPAAMIGGGPEGADWYFDRGRLRGEPGLIATVVSADAERMKPAGAAAAARAHQGLARLLGPLPRP
;
A
#
# COMPACT_ATOMS: atom_id res chain seq x y z
N ASP A 1 29.12 22.17 -0.96
CA ASP A 1 28.62 21.09 -1.83
C ASP A 1 28.29 21.69 -3.18
N PRO A 2 28.87 21.21 -4.31
CA PRO A 2 28.61 21.74 -5.65
C PRO A 2 27.15 21.61 -6.12
N ARG A 3 26.31 20.86 -5.39
CA ARG A 3 24.87 20.72 -5.66
C ARG A 3 23.99 21.73 -4.92
N ALA A 4 24.57 22.58 -4.07
CA ALA A 4 23.81 23.56 -3.29
C ALA A 4 23.18 24.61 -4.22
N GLN A 5 21.88 24.85 -4.03
CA GLN A 5 21.10 25.84 -4.77
C GLN A 5 20.38 26.74 -3.76
N VAL A 6 20.23 28.02 -4.11
CA VAL A 6 19.49 29.01 -3.31
C VAL A 6 18.10 29.16 -3.91
N HIS A 7 17.09 29.16 -3.05
CA HIS A 7 15.70 29.33 -3.43
C HIS A 7 15.01 30.26 -2.43
N ASP A 8 13.99 30.99 -2.87
CA ASP A 8 13.18 31.85 -1.99
C ASP A 8 12.34 31.01 -1.00
N ALA A 9 12.01 29.77 -1.37
CA ALA A 9 11.28 28.81 -0.53
C ALA A 9 11.59 27.35 -0.92
N VAL A 10 11.32 26.41 0.00
CA VAL A 10 11.50 24.97 -0.20
C VAL A 10 10.27 24.21 0.32
N ILE A 11 9.82 23.21 -0.45
CA ILE A 11 8.77 22.26 -0.03
C ILE A 11 9.40 20.87 0.13
N LEU A 12 9.25 20.27 1.32
CA LEU A 12 9.70 18.90 1.58
C LEU A 12 8.61 17.89 1.19
N ALA A 13 8.62 17.45 -0.07
CA ALA A 13 7.69 16.45 -0.60
C ALA A 13 8.13 14.99 -0.28
N THR A 14 8.42 14.72 0.99
CA THR A 14 8.90 13.41 1.45
C THR A 14 7.96 12.81 2.50
N ALA A 15 8.15 11.53 2.83
CA ALA A 15 7.51 10.93 4.01
C ALA A 15 7.87 11.72 5.29
N PRO A 16 6.99 11.75 6.32
CA PRO A 16 7.20 12.58 7.51
C PRO A 16 8.54 12.30 8.22
N GLN A 17 8.96 11.04 8.32
CA GLN A 17 10.23 10.67 8.96
C GLN A 17 11.44 11.18 8.19
N ALA A 18 11.37 11.22 6.85
CA ALA A 18 12.42 11.80 6.02
C ALA A 18 12.44 13.33 6.14
N ALA A 19 11.26 13.97 6.21
CA ALA A 19 11.17 15.41 6.42
C ALA A 19 11.78 15.83 7.77
N ALA A 20 11.47 15.10 8.85
CA ALA A 20 12.06 15.35 10.17
C ALA A 20 13.59 15.24 10.16
N ARG A 21 14.14 14.25 9.44
CA ARG A 21 15.60 14.11 9.26
C ARG A 21 16.22 15.27 8.47
N LEU A 22 15.54 15.76 7.43
CA LEU A 22 16.01 16.88 6.62
C LEU A 22 15.94 18.22 7.37
N LEU A 23 14.99 18.37 8.29
CA LEU A 23 14.81 19.56 9.13
C LEU A 23 15.67 19.54 10.41
N ALA A 24 16.31 18.40 10.71
CA ALA A 24 17.13 18.26 11.91
C ALA A 24 18.24 19.32 11.95
N GLY A 25 18.36 20.03 13.07
CA GLY A 25 19.34 21.11 13.26
C GLY A 25 18.81 22.52 12.96
N LEU A 26 17.60 22.65 12.41
CA LEU A 26 16.91 23.95 12.29
C LEU A 26 16.00 24.14 13.51
N SER A 27 16.36 25.05 14.41
CA SER A 27 15.62 25.26 15.66
C SER A 27 14.18 25.73 15.41
N GLU A 28 13.97 26.49 14.34
CA GLU A 28 12.65 26.96 13.89
C GLU A 28 11.73 25.80 13.45
N ALA A 29 12.31 24.66 13.06
CA ALA A 29 11.56 23.48 12.64
C ALA A 29 11.18 22.54 13.79
N ALA A 30 11.65 22.81 15.03
CA ALA A 30 11.38 21.96 16.18
C ALA A 30 9.88 21.69 16.43
N PRO A 31 8.96 22.66 16.29
CA PRO A 31 7.52 22.39 16.43
C PRO A 31 6.99 21.42 15.38
N ALA A 32 7.47 21.50 14.13
CA ALA A 32 7.06 20.60 13.06
C ALA A 32 7.57 19.17 13.28
N ILE A 33 8.83 19.03 13.74
CA ILE A 33 9.41 17.73 14.11
C ILE A 33 8.61 17.09 15.23
N ALA A 34 8.25 17.84 16.28
CA ALA A 34 7.43 17.34 17.39
C ALA A 34 6.03 16.86 16.96
N ILE A 35 5.45 17.44 15.89
CA ILE A 35 4.20 16.94 15.30
C ILE A 35 4.43 15.60 14.61
N VAL A 36 5.49 15.49 13.80
CA VAL A 36 5.84 14.27 13.08
C VAL A 36 6.11 13.10 14.04
N ASP A 37 6.81 13.35 15.15
CA ASP A 37 7.17 12.33 16.13
C ASP A 37 5.96 11.73 16.86
N ARG A 38 4.80 12.39 16.79
CA ARG A 38 3.55 11.89 17.37
C ARG A 38 2.73 11.02 16.42
N PHE A 39 3.15 10.85 15.17
CA PHE A 39 2.41 10.03 14.22
C PHE A 39 2.52 8.55 14.58
N ALA A 40 1.36 7.88 14.67
CA ALA A 40 1.26 6.43 14.76
C ALA A 40 0.98 5.86 13.37
N TYR A 41 1.78 4.88 12.94
CA TYR A 41 1.71 4.30 11.60
C TYR A 41 1.10 2.91 11.65
N HIS A 42 0.21 2.62 10.70
CA HIS A 42 -0.28 1.29 10.44
C HIS A 42 0.32 0.78 9.13
N PRO A 43 0.84 -0.46 9.08
CA PRO A 43 1.41 -1.00 7.86
C PRO A 43 0.31 -1.27 6.83
N ILE A 44 0.68 -1.11 5.56
CA ILE A 44 -0.13 -1.50 4.41
C ILE A 44 0.69 -2.50 3.61
N ALA A 45 0.14 -3.69 3.38
CA ALA A 45 0.76 -4.70 2.53
C ALA A 45 -0.01 -4.85 1.23
N THR A 46 0.74 -5.03 0.14
CA THR A 46 0.20 -5.36 -1.17
C THR A 46 0.71 -6.73 -1.60
N CYS A 47 -0.20 -7.64 -1.94
CA CYS A 47 0.12 -8.90 -2.63
C CYS A 47 -0.41 -8.84 -4.06
N TYR A 48 0.30 -9.49 -4.99
CA TYR A 48 -0.11 -9.60 -6.38
C TYR A 48 -0.45 -11.05 -6.67
N LEU A 49 -1.66 -11.30 -7.19
CA LEU A 49 -2.17 -12.62 -7.55
C LEU A 49 -2.27 -12.70 -9.07
N GLN A 50 -1.55 -13.63 -9.70
CA GLN A 50 -1.51 -13.74 -11.16
C GLN A 50 -2.42 -14.87 -11.65
N TYR A 51 -3.63 -14.52 -12.03
CA TYR A 51 -4.58 -15.45 -12.63
C TYR A 51 -4.39 -15.56 -14.15
N PRO A 52 -5.05 -16.53 -14.81
CA PRO A 52 -5.24 -16.49 -16.25
C PRO A 52 -5.89 -15.16 -16.70
N ALA A 53 -5.54 -14.70 -17.90
CA ALA A 53 -5.92 -13.38 -18.41
C ALA A 53 -7.43 -13.07 -18.42
N GLY A 54 -8.28 -14.10 -18.46
CA GLY A 54 -9.75 -13.94 -18.45
C GLY A 54 -10.37 -13.72 -17.06
N VAL A 55 -9.57 -13.75 -15.99
CA VAL A 55 -10.07 -13.40 -14.64
C VAL A 55 -10.07 -11.88 -14.50
N GLU A 56 -11.27 -11.33 -14.37
CA GLU A 56 -11.50 -9.90 -14.18
C GLU A 56 -12.39 -9.65 -12.96
N LEU A 57 -12.21 -8.49 -12.33
CA LEU A 57 -13.12 -8.03 -11.29
C LEU A 57 -14.33 -7.33 -11.91
N PRO A 58 -15.49 -7.27 -11.24
CA PRO A 58 -16.66 -6.57 -11.76
C PRO A 58 -16.43 -5.05 -11.92
N ALA A 59 -15.49 -4.47 -11.17
CA ALA A 59 -15.02 -3.09 -11.30
C ALA A 59 -13.49 -3.02 -11.14
N ALA A 60 -12.87 -1.92 -11.58
CA ALA A 60 -11.41 -1.75 -11.49
C ALA A 60 -10.87 -1.84 -10.05
N MET A 61 -11.72 -1.54 -9.06
CA MET A 61 -11.45 -1.66 -7.63
C MET A 61 -12.73 -2.16 -6.95
N ILE A 62 -12.61 -3.19 -6.10
CA ILE A 62 -13.72 -3.69 -5.27
C ILE A 62 -13.30 -3.79 -3.81
N GLY A 63 -14.26 -3.55 -2.92
CA GLY A 63 -14.09 -3.74 -1.49
C GLY A 63 -14.07 -5.21 -1.11
N GLY A 64 -13.20 -5.56 -0.19
CA GLY A 64 -13.13 -6.88 0.41
C GLY A 64 -13.56 -6.88 1.87
N GLY A 65 -12.82 -7.60 2.69
CA GLY A 65 -13.15 -7.73 4.10
C GLY A 65 -12.08 -8.46 4.89
N PRO A 66 -12.28 -8.58 6.21
CA PRO A 66 -11.25 -9.04 7.11
C PRO A 66 -10.73 -10.43 6.75
N GLU A 67 -11.54 -11.34 6.22
CA GLU A 67 -11.09 -12.70 5.93
C GLU A 67 -10.08 -12.81 4.77
N GLY A 68 -9.86 -11.74 4.00
CA GLY A 68 -8.95 -11.68 2.87
C GLY A 68 -8.11 -10.41 2.87
N ALA A 69 -8.41 -9.53 1.92
CA ALA A 69 -7.86 -8.18 1.79
C ALA A 69 -8.97 -7.12 1.88
N ASP A 70 -8.62 -5.90 2.25
CA ASP A 70 -9.57 -4.78 2.35
C ASP A 70 -9.98 -4.28 0.96
N TRP A 71 -9.06 -4.36 0.00
CA TRP A 71 -9.29 -3.94 -1.38
C TRP A 71 -8.64 -4.89 -2.39
N TYR A 72 -9.30 -5.06 -3.52
CA TYR A 72 -8.79 -5.75 -4.70
C TYR A 72 -8.82 -4.80 -5.90
N PHE A 73 -7.72 -4.72 -6.63
CA PHE A 73 -7.55 -3.87 -7.80
C PHE A 73 -7.23 -4.72 -9.02
N ASP A 74 -8.04 -4.55 -10.07
CA ASP A 74 -7.84 -5.21 -11.35
C ASP A 74 -6.79 -4.44 -12.14
N ARG A 75 -5.57 -5.00 -12.26
CA ARG A 75 -4.49 -4.34 -12.99
C ARG A 75 -4.61 -4.52 -14.50
N GLY A 76 -5.39 -5.49 -14.97
CA GLY A 76 -5.82 -5.58 -16.37
C GLY A 76 -6.55 -4.32 -16.77
N ARG A 77 -7.55 -3.93 -15.98
CA ARG A 77 -8.36 -2.72 -16.22
C ARG A 77 -7.61 -1.42 -15.97
N LEU A 78 -6.78 -1.36 -14.93
CA LEU A 78 -6.10 -0.12 -14.54
C LEU A 78 -4.81 0.16 -15.33
N ARG A 79 -4.10 -0.89 -15.76
CA ARG A 79 -2.72 -0.80 -16.27
C ARG A 79 -2.42 -1.68 -17.48
N GLY A 80 -3.39 -2.45 -17.96
CA GLY A 80 -3.19 -3.34 -19.11
C GLY A 80 -2.38 -4.59 -18.76
N GLU A 81 -2.48 -5.10 -17.54
CA GLU A 81 -1.81 -6.33 -17.07
C GLU A 81 -2.85 -7.43 -16.78
N PRO A 82 -3.30 -8.20 -17.80
CA PRO A 82 -4.45 -9.09 -17.68
C PRO A 82 -4.27 -10.19 -16.63
N GLY A 83 -5.34 -10.49 -15.88
CA GLY A 83 -5.34 -11.50 -14.82
C GLY A 83 -4.56 -11.13 -13.55
N LEU A 84 -3.84 -10.00 -13.53
CA LEU A 84 -3.10 -9.57 -12.35
C LEU A 84 -4.01 -8.78 -11.41
N ILE A 85 -4.25 -9.32 -10.22
CA ILE A 85 -5.04 -8.66 -9.17
C ILE A 85 -4.12 -8.23 -8.03
N ALA A 86 -4.07 -6.93 -7.75
CA ALA A 86 -3.37 -6.40 -6.57
C ALA A 86 -4.33 -6.37 -5.37
N THR A 87 -3.87 -6.87 -4.22
CA THR A 87 -4.68 -6.98 -3.01
C THR A 87 -4.06 -6.14 -1.91
N VAL A 88 -4.82 -5.28 -1.26
CA VAL A 88 -4.33 -4.36 -0.23
C VAL A 88 -4.89 -4.74 1.13
N VAL A 89 -4.00 -4.97 2.10
CA VAL A 89 -4.34 -5.14 3.51
C VAL A 89 -3.81 -3.94 4.28
N SER A 90 -4.69 -3.21 4.97
CA SER A 90 -4.38 -2.10 5.86
C SER A 90 -4.79 -2.48 7.27
N ALA A 91 -3.83 -2.91 8.09
CA ALA A 91 -4.18 -3.57 9.34
C ALA A 91 -3.13 -3.50 10.44
N ASP A 92 -3.54 -3.94 11.63
CA ASP A 92 -2.64 -4.16 12.77
C ASP A 92 -1.60 -5.26 12.50
N ALA A 93 -0.66 -5.39 13.44
CA ALA A 93 0.40 -6.38 13.35
C ALA A 93 -0.12 -7.82 13.27
N GLU A 94 -1.24 -8.14 13.93
CA GLU A 94 -1.82 -9.48 13.97
C GLU A 94 -2.33 -9.93 12.60
N ARG A 95 -3.12 -9.08 11.94
CA ARG A 95 -3.59 -9.32 10.57
C ARG A 95 -2.46 -9.34 9.55
N MET A 96 -1.35 -8.68 9.86
CA MET A 96 -0.15 -8.63 9.02
C MET A 96 0.82 -9.81 9.26
N LYS A 97 0.59 -10.65 10.27
CA LYS A 97 1.44 -11.82 10.56
C LYS A 97 1.58 -12.78 9.37
N PRO A 98 0.50 -13.14 8.63
CA PRO A 98 0.66 -13.94 7.44
C PRO A 98 1.42 -13.13 6.38
N ALA A 99 2.58 -13.63 5.94
CA ALA A 99 3.41 -12.99 4.94
C ALA A 99 3.65 -13.92 3.73
N GLY A 100 4.07 -13.34 2.61
CA GLY A 100 4.39 -14.08 1.39
C GLY A 100 3.24 -14.96 0.90
N ALA A 101 3.51 -16.26 0.70
CA ALA A 101 2.52 -17.22 0.19
C ALA A 101 1.27 -17.33 1.09
N ALA A 102 1.42 -17.20 2.41
CA ALA A 102 0.28 -17.27 3.33
C ALA A 102 -0.65 -16.05 3.17
N ALA A 103 -0.08 -14.86 2.97
CA ALA A 103 -0.84 -13.64 2.68
C ALA A 103 -1.57 -13.76 1.33
N ALA A 104 -0.88 -14.25 0.31
CA ALA A 104 -1.44 -14.47 -1.02
C ALA A 104 -2.59 -15.48 -1.00
N ALA A 105 -2.43 -16.61 -0.30
CA ALA A 105 -3.48 -17.62 -0.15
C ALA A 105 -4.71 -17.05 0.58
N ARG A 106 -4.51 -16.27 1.64
CA ARG A 106 -5.60 -15.60 2.36
C ARG A 106 -6.34 -14.60 1.46
N ALA A 107 -5.60 -13.79 0.71
CA ALA A 107 -6.17 -12.82 -0.21
C ALA A 107 -6.98 -13.50 -1.33
N HIS A 108 -6.46 -14.60 -1.91
CA HIS A 108 -7.16 -15.44 -2.89
C HIS A 108 -8.46 -16.02 -2.32
N GLN A 109 -8.43 -16.60 -1.12
CA GLN A 109 -9.65 -17.12 -0.46
C GLN A 109 -10.69 -16.02 -0.22
N GLY A 110 -10.25 -14.82 0.18
CA GLY A 110 -11.13 -13.65 0.28
C GLY A 110 -11.80 -13.30 -1.04
N LEU A 111 -11.03 -13.28 -2.13
CA LEU A 111 -11.55 -12.95 -3.45
C LEU A 111 -12.52 -14.01 -3.97
N ALA A 112 -12.20 -15.29 -3.76
CA ALA A 112 -13.05 -16.41 -4.16
C ALA A 112 -14.39 -16.42 -3.39
N ARG A 113 -14.44 -15.93 -2.14
CA ARG A 113 -15.72 -15.73 -1.43
C ARG A 113 -16.60 -14.65 -2.05
N LEU A 114 -15.99 -13.63 -2.67
CA LEU A 114 -16.72 -12.52 -3.30
C LEU A 114 -17.20 -12.86 -4.70
N LEU A 115 -16.38 -13.57 -5.48
CA LEU A 115 -16.63 -13.82 -6.91
C LEU A 115 -17.07 -15.26 -7.22
N GLY A 116 -17.00 -16.16 -6.24
CA GLY A 116 -17.14 -17.61 -6.46
C GLY A 116 -15.80 -18.29 -6.76
N PRO A 117 -15.81 -19.58 -7.12
CA PRO A 117 -14.60 -20.35 -7.38
C PRO A 117 -13.70 -19.70 -8.44
N LEU A 118 -12.41 -19.56 -8.13
CA LEU A 118 -11.40 -18.99 -9.02
C LEU A 118 -10.29 -20.02 -9.30
N PRO A 119 -9.60 -19.95 -10.46
CA PRO A 119 -8.38 -20.71 -10.67
C PRO A 119 -7.31 -20.31 -9.65
N ARG A 120 -6.26 -21.12 -9.50
CA ARG A 120 -5.11 -20.72 -8.66
C ARG A 120 -4.36 -19.56 -9.33
N PRO A 121 -4.00 -18.51 -8.56
CA PRO A 121 -3.12 -17.44 -9.01
C PRO A 121 -1.64 -17.84 -8.98
#